data_AF-A0A3D3R160-F1
#
_entry.id   AF-A0A3D3R160-F1
#
_cell.length_a   1.000
_cell.length_b   1.000
_cell.length_c   1.000
_cell.angle_alpha   90.00
_cell.angle_beta   90.00
_cell.angle_gamma   90.00
#
_symmetry.space_group_name_H-M   'P 1'
#
loop_
_entity.id
_entity.type
_entity.pdbx_description
1 polymer ?
#
loop_
_entity_poly.entity_id
_entity_poly.type
_entity_poly.pdbx_seq_one_letter_code
_entity_poly.pdbx_strand_id
1 'polypeptide(L)'
;VQSLKFVQSHHGNTKDISVYGQEYTSTTYKLAKMNLAVRGINANLGDVPADSFFKDQHADLKADYIMANPPFNMKDWRGADELVNDPRWSGYETPPTGNANYAWILHMLSKLSQHGVAGFVLANGSMSTNTSGEGAIRQKLVENDLVDCMIALPGQLFYTTQIPVCLWFLARNKKADKKRDFRNRQGETLFIDARKQGTMISRTQKELTQDDIAAIARTYHAWRGEKKDGKYTDQPGYCKSATLAEIQKHDYVLTPGRYVGAADLEDDGIPFETKMTELSQTLYQQMAESAKLDKVIRKNLEGLGYGK
;
A
#
# COMPACT_ATOMS: atom_id res chain seq x y z
N VAL A 1 -12.16 12.12 -9.99
CA VAL A 1 -11.45 12.24 -11.30
C VAL A 1 -11.20 10.87 -11.93
N GLN A 2 -10.49 9.96 -11.26
CA GLN A 2 -10.28 8.57 -11.73
C GLN A 2 -11.62 7.80 -11.87
N SER A 3 -12.57 7.98 -10.95
CA SER A 3 -13.88 7.33 -11.00
C SER A 3 -14.72 7.70 -12.24
N LEU A 4 -14.62 8.94 -12.74
CA LEU A 4 -15.33 9.33 -13.98
C LEU A 4 -14.69 8.69 -15.21
N LYS A 5 -13.36 8.72 -15.31
CA LYS A 5 -12.65 8.05 -16.42
C LYS A 5 -12.94 6.56 -16.42
N PHE A 6 -13.04 5.93 -15.25
CA PHE A 6 -13.45 4.54 -15.09
C PHE A 6 -14.89 4.29 -15.56
N VAL A 7 -15.86 5.12 -15.13
CA VAL A 7 -17.26 4.99 -15.56
C VAL A 7 -17.40 5.25 -17.07
N GLN A 8 -16.72 6.24 -17.61
CA GLN A 8 -16.70 6.53 -19.05
C GLN A 8 -16.03 5.41 -19.86
N SER A 9 -14.91 4.85 -19.38
CA SER A 9 -14.22 3.75 -20.05
C SER A 9 -14.96 2.42 -19.98
N HIS A 10 -15.93 2.29 -19.07
CA HIS A 10 -16.79 1.10 -18.93
C HIS A 10 -18.23 1.36 -19.39
N HIS A 11 -18.49 2.43 -20.16
CA HIS A 11 -19.81 2.80 -20.67
C HIS A 11 -20.92 2.94 -19.60
N GLY A 12 -20.55 3.22 -18.36
CA GLY A 12 -21.50 3.46 -17.27
C GLY A 12 -22.10 4.87 -17.32
N ASN A 13 -23.30 5.03 -16.75
CA ASN A 13 -23.94 6.33 -16.60
C ASN A 13 -23.40 7.03 -15.34
N THR A 14 -22.94 8.27 -15.47
CA THR A 14 -22.48 9.07 -14.33
C THR A 14 -23.58 9.40 -13.32
N LYS A 15 -24.85 9.18 -13.69
CA LYS A 15 -26.01 9.27 -12.79
C LYS A 15 -26.20 8.05 -11.89
N ASP A 16 -25.54 6.93 -12.20
CA ASP A 16 -25.66 5.68 -11.42
C ASP A 16 -24.62 5.60 -10.30
N ILE A 17 -23.78 6.62 -10.15
CA ILE A 17 -22.77 6.71 -9.10
C ILE A 17 -23.11 7.83 -8.12
N SER A 18 -23.06 7.50 -6.83
CA SER A 18 -23.11 8.49 -5.76
C SER A 18 -21.71 8.66 -5.18
N VAL A 19 -21.19 9.89 -5.25
CA VAL A 19 -19.83 10.19 -4.79
C VAL A 19 -19.91 10.85 -3.42
N TYR A 20 -19.21 10.27 -2.45
CA TYR A 20 -19.09 10.81 -1.10
C TYR A 20 -17.62 11.09 -0.78
N GLY A 21 -17.38 12.06 0.09
CA GLY A 21 -16.04 12.35 0.59
C GLY A 21 -16.10 13.21 1.84
N GLN A 22 -14.94 13.43 2.45
CA GLN A 22 -14.79 14.33 3.57
C GLN A 22 -13.36 14.88 3.56
N GLU A 23 -13.21 16.16 3.88
CA GLU A 23 -11.93 16.86 3.90
C GLU A 23 -11.89 17.76 5.14
N TYR A 24 -10.76 17.75 5.84
CA TYR A 24 -10.59 18.48 7.10
C TYR A 24 -10.33 19.97 6.87
N THR A 25 -9.50 20.31 5.89
CA THR A 25 -9.01 21.66 5.69
C THR A 25 -9.96 22.48 4.81
N SER A 26 -10.38 23.67 5.30
CA SER A 26 -11.35 24.53 4.60
C SER A 26 -10.92 24.88 3.17
N THR A 27 -9.63 25.18 2.97
CA THR A 27 -9.09 25.50 1.63
C THR A 27 -9.20 24.32 0.68
N THR A 28 -8.73 23.14 1.08
CA THR A 28 -8.78 21.93 0.25
C THR A 28 -10.22 21.48 0.00
N TYR A 29 -11.10 21.61 0.99
CA TYR A 29 -12.53 21.31 0.85
C TYR A 29 -13.18 22.17 -0.24
N LYS A 30 -12.92 23.49 -0.24
CA LYS A 30 -13.42 24.40 -1.28
C LYS A 30 -12.85 24.05 -2.66
N LEU A 31 -11.55 23.77 -2.74
CA LEU A 31 -10.91 23.33 -3.98
C LEU A 31 -11.50 22.01 -4.50
N ALA A 32 -11.74 21.04 -3.63
CA ALA A 32 -12.36 19.77 -3.97
C ALA A 32 -13.79 19.97 -4.53
N LYS A 33 -14.60 20.81 -3.89
CA LYS A 33 -15.93 21.19 -4.39
C LYS A 33 -15.87 21.80 -5.79
N MET A 34 -14.98 22.79 -6.00
CA MET A 34 -14.79 23.42 -7.31
C MET A 34 -14.32 22.40 -8.37
N ASN A 35 -13.37 21.53 -8.00
CA ASN A 35 -12.79 20.51 -8.87
C ASN A 35 -13.84 19.50 -9.36
N LEU A 36 -14.78 19.12 -8.50
CA LEU A 36 -15.90 18.23 -8.82
C LEU A 36 -16.96 18.96 -9.66
N ALA A 37 -17.31 20.19 -9.30
CA ALA A 37 -18.28 21.01 -10.02
C ALA A 37 -17.87 21.28 -11.48
N VAL A 38 -16.61 21.66 -11.72
CA VAL A 38 -16.06 21.88 -13.07
C VAL A 38 -16.13 20.62 -13.94
N ARG A 39 -16.14 19.44 -13.32
CA ARG A 39 -16.23 18.14 -14.02
C ARG A 39 -17.65 17.57 -14.05
N GLY A 40 -18.65 18.34 -13.60
CA GLY A 40 -20.05 17.90 -13.55
C GLY A 40 -20.29 16.70 -12.63
N ILE A 41 -19.44 16.48 -11.63
CA ILE A 41 -19.62 15.40 -10.65
C ILE A 41 -20.45 15.94 -9.49
N ASN A 42 -21.65 15.37 -9.30
CA ASN A 42 -22.39 15.60 -8.08
C ASN A 42 -21.81 14.74 -6.95
N ALA A 43 -21.45 15.36 -5.83
CA ALA A 43 -20.82 14.68 -4.72
C ALA A 43 -21.24 15.31 -3.38
N ASN A 44 -21.42 14.46 -2.37
CA ASN A 44 -21.62 14.88 -1.00
C ASN A 44 -20.28 14.85 -0.24
N LEU A 45 -19.66 16.01 -0.05
CA LEU A 45 -18.41 16.15 0.71
C LEU A 45 -18.61 16.41 2.21
N GLY A 46 -19.84 16.27 2.71
CA GLY A 46 -20.26 16.76 4.02
C GLY A 46 -20.60 18.25 4.00
N ASP A 47 -21.26 18.73 5.05
CA ASP A 47 -21.75 20.11 5.16
C ASP A 47 -20.63 21.11 5.42
N VAL A 48 -19.61 20.68 6.17
CA VAL A 48 -18.48 21.51 6.57
C VAL A 48 -17.14 20.78 6.42
N PRO A 49 -16.02 21.51 6.26
CA PRO A 49 -14.70 20.91 6.43
C PRO A 49 -14.55 20.37 7.86
N ALA A 50 -14.22 19.09 8.00
CA ALA A 50 -14.23 18.41 9.30
C ALA A 50 -13.36 17.15 9.34
N ASP A 51 -12.85 16.84 10.53
CA ASP A 51 -12.04 15.64 10.79
C ASP A 51 -12.89 14.36 10.65
N SER A 52 -12.38 13.37 9.92
CA SER A 52 -13.12 12.12 9.63
C SER A 52 -13.28 11.22 10.86
N PHE A 53 -12.41 11.34 11.85
CA PHE A 53 -12.51 10.61 13.10
C PHE A 53 -13.47 11.29 14.08
N PHE A 54 -13.33 12.59 14.32
CA PHE A 54 -14.11 13.29 15.36
C PHE A 54 -15.47 13.79 14.90
N LYS A 55 -15.65 14.03 13.60
CA LYS A 55 -16.92 14.50 13.04
C LYS A 55 -17.19 13.80 11.72
N ASP A 56 -17.52 12.51 11.82
CA ASP A 56 -17.94 11.70 10.70
C ASP A 56 -19.30 12.19 10.16
N GLN A 57 -19.27 12.85 8.99
CA GLN A 57 -20.48 13.41 8.37
C GLN A 57 -21.25 12.38 7.54
N HIS A 58 -20.77 11.13 7.51
CA HIS A 58 -21.34 10.05 6.72
C HIS A 58 -21.50 8.79 7.57
N ALA A 59 -21.89 8.93 8.84
CA ALA A 59 -21.91 7.85 9.85
C ALA A 59 -22.50 6.53 9.34
N ASP A 60 -23.67 6.59 8.70
CA ASP A 60 -24.43 5.43 8.23
C ASP A 60 -24.07 4.95 6.81
N LEU A 61 -23.18 5.66 6.10
CA LEU A 61 -22.81 5.33 4.73
C LEU A 61 -22.15 3.95 4.66
N LYS A 62 -22.66 3.10 3.77
CA LYS A 62 -22.02 1.86 3.33
C LYS A 62 -21.69 1.95 1.85
N ALA A 63 -20.41 2.04 1.54
CA ALA A 63 -19.90 2.19 0.18
C ALA A 63 -19.50 0.83 -0.44
N ASP A 64 -19.84 0.64 -1.71
CA ASP A 64 -19.38 -0.51 -2.49
C ASP A 64 -17.91 -0.38 -2.91
N TYR A 65 -17.43 0.86 -3.06
CA TYR A 65 -16.06 1.16 -3.41
C TYR A 65 -15.53 2.30 -2.56
N ILE A 66 -14.37 2.11 -1.96
CA ILE A 66 -13.64 3.16 -1.26
C ILE A 66 -12.27 3.31 -1.92
N MET A 67 -11.91 4.54 -2.25
CA MET A 67 -10.57 4.88 -2.73
C MET A 67 -10.04 6.04 -1.90
N ALA A 68 -8.88 5.86 -1.26
CA ALA A 68 -8.33 6.89 -0.39
C ALA A 68 -6.79 6.95 -0.46
N ASN A 69 -6.28 8.15 -0.21
CA ASN A 69 -4.87 8.40 0.09
C ASN A 69 -4.81 9.19 1.40
N PRO A 70 -5.07 8.54 2.55
CA PRO A 70 -5.06 9.21 3.84
C PRO A 70 -3.65 9.73 4.17
N PRO A 71 -3.51 10.75 5.04
CA PRO A 71 -2.19 11.23 5.42
C PRO A 71 -1.40 10.13 6.15
N PHE A 72 -0.14 9.96 5.78
CA PHE A 72 0.69 8.87 6.28
C PHE A 72 1.26 9.16 7.68
N ASN A 73 1.24 8.16 8.56
CA ASN A 73 1.92 8.20 9.86
C ASN A 73 1.54 9.42 10.72
N MET A 74 0.27 9.83 10.69
CA MET A 74 -0.22 10.91 11.55
C MET A 74 -0.05 10.53 13.02
N LYS A 75 0.74 11.32 13.73
CA LYS A 75 0.88 11.28 15.19
C LYS A 75 -0.16 12.20 15.82
N ASP A 76 -0.45 11.98 17.09
CA ASP A 76 -1.30 12.86 17.92
C ASP A 76 -2.67 13.14 17.26
N TRP A 77 -3.16 12.18 16.48
CA TRP A 77 -4.43 12.28 15.76
C TRP A 77 -5.63 12.09 16.70
N ARG A 78 -5.40 11.58 17.91
CA ARG A 78 -6.34 11.52 19.05
C ARG A 78 -5.57 11.54 20.36
N GLY A 79 -6.21 11.99 21.44
CA GLY A 79 -5.75 11.82 22.82
C GLY A 79 -5.88 10.37 23.31
N ALA A 80 -5.22 10.04 24.43
CA ALA A 80 -5.19 8.68 24.98
C ALA A 80 -6.60 8.14 25.31
N ASP A 81 -7.45 9.00 25.90
CA ASP A 81 -8.81 8.67 26.33
C ASP A 81 -9.89 8.97 25.27
N GLU A 82 -9.50 9.47 24.10
CA GLU A 82 -10.42 9.78 23.00
C GLU A 82 -10.62 8.57 22.09
N LEU A 83 -11.84 8.36 21.60
CA LEU A 83 -12.20 7.32 20.61
C LEU A 83 -11.86 5.88 21.04
N VAL A 84 -11.67 5.62 22.33
CA VAL A 84 -11.26 4.28 22.84
C VAL A 84 -12.35 3.23 22.60
N ASN A 85 -13.62 3.63 22.73
CA ASN A 85 -14.81 2.79 22.54
C ASN A 85 -15.55 3.08 21.23
N ASP A 86 -14.87 3.64 20.23
CA ASP A 86 -15.50 3.99 18.96
C ASP A 86 -15.99 2.72 18.22
N PRO A 87 -17.24 2.69 17.73
CA PRO A 87 -17.80 1.53 17.04
C PRO A 87 -17.01 1.07 15.81
N ARG A 88 -16.22 1.96 15.19
CA ARG A 88 -15.38 1.64 14.02
C ARG A 88 -14.27 0.65 14.36
N TRP A 89 -13.87 0.57 15.62
CA TRP A 89 -12.84 -0.37 16.09
C TRP A 89 -13.44 -1.67 16.65
N SER A 90 -14.76 -1.87 16.59
CA SER A 90 -15.42 -3.03 17.20
C SER A 90 -14.81 -4.36 16.73
N GLY A 91 -14.32 -5.16 17.69
CA GLY A 91 -13.63 -6.43 17.44
C GLY A 91 -12.11 -6.34 17.28
N TYR A 92 -11.55 -5.12 17.21
CA TYR A 92 -10.13 -4.83 17.08
C TYR A 92 -9.59 -4.12 18.32
N GLU A 93 -8.26 -4.06 18.44
CA GLU A 93 -7.64 -3.17 19.42
C GLU A 93 -7.82 -1.71 18.98
N THR A 94 -7.91 -0.81 19.96
CA THR A 94 -7.96 0.63 19.68
C THR A 94 -6.67 1.07 18.98
N PRO A 95 -6.73 1.69 17.79
CA PRO A 95 -5.54 2.14 17.10
C PRO A 95 -4.68 3.10 17.95
N PRO A 96 -3.34 3.00 17.88
CA PRO A 96 -2.45 3.77 18.74
C PRO A 96 -2.47 5.26 18.39
N THR A 97 -2.28 6.11 19.40
CA THR A 97 -2.23 7.58 19.24
C THR A 97 -1.05 8.06 18.38
N GLY A 98 0.06 7.31 18.42
CA GLY A 98 1.28 7.62 17.69
C GLY A 98 1.25 7.31 16.18
N ASN A 99 0.20 6.65 15.67
CA ASN A 99 0.05 6.40 14.24
C ASN A 99 -1.40 6.13 13.82
N ALA A 100 -1.97 6.98 12.97
CA ALA A 100 -3.34 6.83 12.48
C ALA A 100 -3.54 5.77 11.38
N ASN A 101 -2.49 5.13 10.86
CA ASN A 101 -2.60 4.22 9.70
C ASN A 101 -3.68 3.12 9.92
N TYR A 102 -3.65 2.44 11.07
CA TYR A 102 -4.67 1.41 11.38
C TYR A 102 -6.04 2.00 11.74
N ALA A 103 -6.10 3.25 12.21
CA ALA A 103 -7.37 3.96 12.35
C ALA A 103 -8.02 4.21 10.99
N TRP A 104 -7.25 4.62 9.98
CA TRP A 104 -7.74 4.76 8.62
C TRP A 104 -8.23 3.43 8.03
N ILE A 105 -7.47 2.34 8.20
CA ILE A 105 -7.86 1.00 7.75
C ILE A 105 -9.21 0.60 8.33
N LEU A 106 -9.37 0.69 9.66
CA LEU A 106 -10.59 0.30 10.33
C LEU A 106 -11.75 1.26 10.04
N HIS A 107 -11.48 2.57 9.87
CA HIS A 107 -12.49 3.54 9.45
C HIS A 107 -13.06 3.16 8.08
N MET A 108 -12.20 2.91 7.09
CA MET A 108 -12.64 2.47 5.76
C MET A 108 -13.35 1.12 5.81
N LEU A 109 -12.85 0.15 6.58
CA LEU A 109 -13.50 -1.14 6.77
C LEU A 109 -14.92 -0.99 7.35
N SER A 110 -15.11 -0.09 8.31
CA SER A 110 -16.41 0.17 8.93
C SER A 110 -17.44 0.71 7.95
N LYS A 111 -16.99 1.40 6.88
CA LYS A 111 -17.82 2.01 5.84
C LYS A 111 -18.04 1.12 4.63
N LEU A 112 -17.43 -0.07 4.55
CA LEU A 112 -17.66 -0.97 3.42
C LEU A 112 -19.02 -1.66 3.51
N SER A 113 -19.73 -1.74 2.38
CA SER A 113 -20.92 -2.59 2.21
C SER A 113 -20.54 -4.08 2.29
N GLN A 114 -21.52 -4.98 2.39
CA GLN A 114 -21.26 -6.42 2.48
C GLN A 114 -20.48 -6.98 1.27
N HIS A 115 -20.56 -6.31 0.13
CA HIS A 115 -19.83 -6.68 -1.09
C HIS A 115 -18.80 -5.63 -1.50
N GLY A 116 -18.47 -4.72 -0.57
CA GLY A 116 -17.63 -3.58 -0.83
C GLY A 116 -16.15 -3.95 -0.90
N VAL A 117 -15.42 -3.16 -1.68
CA VAL A 117 -13.95 -3.24 -1.84
C VAL A 117 -13.35 -1.87 -1.56
N ALA A 118 -12.32 -1.82 -0.72
CA ALA A 118 -11.52 -0.61 -0.52
C ALA A 118 -10.15 -0.79 -1.17
N GLY A 119 -9.63 0.26 -1.82
CA GLY A 119 -8.26 0.35 -2.30
C GLY A 119 -7.65 1.65 -1.82
N PHE A 120 -6.58 1.60 -1.02
CA PHE A 120 -6.01 2.81 -0.44
C PHE A 120 -4.49 2.74 -0.27
N VAL A 121 -3.88 3.92 -0.26
CA VAL A 121 -2.42 4.08 -0.16
C VAL A 121 -2.02 4.24 1.31
N LEU A 122 -0.97 3.54 1.75
CA LEU A 122 -0.32 3.75 3.04
C LEU A 122 1.19 3.65 2.90
N ALA A 123 1.94 4.15 3.88
CA ALA A 123 3.38 3.90 3.96
C ALA A 123 3.68 2.40 4.12
N ASN A 124 4.80 1.94 3.56
CA ASN A 124 5.18 0.52 3.59
C ASN A 124 5.27 -0.08 5.01
N GLY A 125 5.60 0.74 6.02
CA GLY A 125 5.65 0.31 7.41
C GLY A 125 4.31 -0.26 7.93
N SER A 126 3.18 0.14 7.34
CA SER A 126 1.85 -0.40 7.69
C SER A 126 1.75 -1.91 7.51
N MET A 127 2.53 -2.51 6.60
CA MET A 127 2.47 -3.95 6.27
C MET A 127 3.13 -4.83 7.33
N SER A 128 4.00 -4.29 8.19
CA SER A 128 4.86 -5.09 9.07
C SER A 128 5.02 -4.55 10.49
N THR A 129 4.51 -3.35 10.79
CA THR A 129 4.63 -2.73 12.11
C THR A 129 4.01 -3.60 13.20
N ASN A 130 4.73 -3.78 14.31
CA ASN A 130 4.24 -4.42 15.52
C ASN A 130 4.17 -3.44 16.70
N THR A 131 4.34 -2.15 16.41
CA THR A 131 4.34 -1.10 17.43
C THR A 131 2.94 -0.93 17.99
N SER A 132 2.82 -0.88 19.32
CA SER A 132 1.61 -0.43 20.03
C SER A 132 0.30 -1.08 19.55
N GLY A 133 0.27 -2.39 19.33
CA GLY A 133 -0.95 -3.16 19.01
C GLY A 133 -1.30 -3.26 17.52
N GLU A 134 -0.61 -2.53 16.63
CA GLU A 134 -0.90 -2.57 15.18
C GLU A 134 -0.77 -3.99 14.58
N GLY A 135 0.15 -4.81 15.11
CA GLY A 135 0.30 -6.21 14.73
C GLY A 135 -0.94 -7.06 15.02
N ALA A 136 -1.58 -6.85 16.17
CA ALA A 136 -2.79 -7.59 16.56
C ALA A 136 -4.00 -7.19 15.71
N ILE A 137 -4.13 -5.89 15.37
CA ILE A 137 -5.16 -5.42 14.43
C ILE A 137 -4.95 -6.08 13.06
N ARG A 138 -3.71 -6.09 12.54
CA ARG A 138 -3.38 -6.73 11.26
C ARG A 138 -3.68 -8.22 11.26
N GLN A 139 -3.25 -8.93 12.31
CA GLN A 139 -3.54 -10.35 12.48
C GLN A 139 -5.03 -10.62 12.36
N LYS A 140 -5.87 -9.89 13.11
CA LYS A 140 -7.33 -10.05 13.03
C LYS A 140 -7.92 -9.71 11.66
N LEU A 141 -7.37 -8.71 10.95
CA LEU A 141 -7.81 -8.39 9.58
C LEU A 141 -7.57 -9.55 8.62
N VAL A 142 -6.42 -10.22 8.75
CA VAL A 142 -6.04 -11.38 7.95
C VAL A 142 -6.85 -12.62 8.34
N GLU A 143 -7.00 -12.90 9.63
CA GLU A 143 -7.79 -14.03 10.14
C GLU A 143 -9.28 -13.93 9.76
N ASN A 144 -9.81 -12.70 9.71
CA ASN A 144 -11.17 -12.44 9.23
C ASN A 144 -11.28 -12.45 7.69
N ASP A 145 -10.20 -12.80 6.97
CA ASP A 145 -10.15 -12.90 5.51
C ASP A 145 -10.53 -11.59 4.77
N LEU A 146 -10.17 -10.44 5.36
CA LEU A 146 -10.57 -9.11 4.85
C LEU A 146 -9.54 -8.49 3.90
N VAL A 147 -8.26 -8.88 3.99
CA VAL A 147 -7.19 -8.35 3.14
C VAL A 147 -7.21 -9.10 1.80
N ASP A 148 -7.58 -8.44 0.72
CA ASP A 148 -7.73 -9.06 -0.61
C ASP A 148 -6.40 -9.07 -1.38
N CYS A 149 -5.70 -7.93 -1.41
CA CYS A 149 -4.44 -7.79 -2.12
C CYS A 149 -3.53 -6.74 -1.47
N MET A 150 -2.23 -7.02 -1.51
CA MET A 150 -1.16 -6.15 -1.06
C MET A 150 -0.20 -5.87 -2.21
N ILE A 151 0.02 -4.59 -2.50
CA ILE A 151 0.93 -4.16 -3.57
C ILE A 151 2.01 -3.27 -2.99
N ALA A 152 3.28 -3.66 -3.12
CA ALA A 152 4.41 -2.79 -2.79
C ALA A 152 4.76 -1.96 -4.03
N LEU A 153 4.64 -0.64 -3.92
CA LEU A 153 4.94 0.28 -5.01
C LEU A 153 6.41 0.72 -4.96
N PRO A 154 6.96 1.19 -6.09
CA PRO A 154 8.31 1.75 -6.11
C PRO A 154 8.41 3.02 -5.26
N GLY A 155 9.62 3.35 -4.82
CA GLY A 155 9.91 4.64 -4.21
C GLY A 155 9.78 5.79 -5.20
N GLN A 156 9.87 7.03 -4.70
CA GLN A 156 9.98 8.24 -5.53
C GLN A 156 8.74 8.55 -6.41
N LEU A 157 7.58 7.96 -6.12
CA LEU A 157 6.32 8.26 -6.82
C LEU A 157 5.68 9.59 -6.38
N PHE A 158 5.98 10.05 -5.17
CA PHE A 158 5.38 11.28 -4.61
C PHE A 158 6.31 12.48 -4.80
N TYR A 159 5.72 13.63 -5.13
CA TYR A 159 6.46 14.89 -5.26
C TYR A 159 7.12 15.35 -3.96
N THR A 160 6.53 15.02 -2.81
CA THR A 160 6.93 15.54 -1.49
C THR A 160 7.75 14.55 -0.67
N THR A 161 7.83 13.29 -1.06
CA THR A 161 8.56 12.27 -0.32
C THR A 161 9.08 11.15 -1.21
N GLN A 162 10.26 10.65 -0.88
CA GLN A 162 10.88 9.51 -1.55
C GLN A 162 10.46 8.17 -0.93
N ILE A 163 9.72 8.22 0.18
CA ILE A 163 9.29 7.04 0.94
C ILE A 163 8.40 6.17 0.03
N PRO A 164 8.73 4.87 -0.13
CA PRO A 164 7.89 3.95 -0.87
C PRO A 164 6.59 3.66 -0.09
N VAL A 165 5.52 3.50 -0.85
CA VAL A 165 4.18 3.22 -0.33
C VAL A 165 3.70 1.86 -0.77
N CYS A 166 2.62 1.41 -0.15
CA CYS A 166 1.90 0.22 -0.51
C CYS A 166 0.44 0.56 -0.82
N LEU A 167 -0.19 -0.28 -1.64
CA LEU A 167 -1.63 -0.31 -1.79
C LEU A 167 -2.17 -1.47 -0.97
N TRP A 168 -3.15 -1.15 -0.14
CA TRP A 168 -3.99 -2.12 0.54
C TRP A 168 -5.29 -2.25 -0.22
N PHE A 169 -5.69 -3.49 -0.48
CA PHE A 169 -7.04 -3.81 -0.92
C PHE A 169 -7.74 -4.61 0.17
N LEU A 170 -8.90 -4.13 0.60
CA LEU A 170 -9.81 -4.87 1.49
C LEU A 170 -11.04 -5.30 0.72
N ALA A 171 -11.54 -6.50 0.99
CA ALA A 171 -12.80 -6.98 0.43
C ALA A 171 -13.64 -7.62 1.55
N ARG A 172 -14.90 -7.19 1.66
CA ARG A 172 -15.85 -7.80 2.62
C ARG A 172 -16.36 -9.17 2.18
N ASN A 173 -16.21 -9.48 0.90
CA ASN A 173 -16.66 -10.75 0.34
C ASN A 173 -15.69 -11.24 -0.75
N LYS A 174 -15.07 -12.39 -0.47
CA LYS A 174 -14.15 -13.10 -1.36
C LYS A 174 -14.75 -14.36 -2.01
N LYS A 175 -16.05 -14.60 -1.83
CA LYS A 175 -16.75 -15.71 -2.48
C LYS A 175 -16.84 -15.48 -3.98
N ALA A 176 -17.10 -16.55 -4.71
CA ALA A 176 -17.40 -16.46 -6.13
C ALA A 176 -18.65 -15.57 -6.36
N ASP A 177 -18.58 -14.72 -7.38
CA ASP A 177 -19.69 -13.87 -7.81
C ASP A 177 -19.80 -13.94 -9.32
N LYS A 178 -20.84 -14.64 -9.81
CA LYS A 178 -21.07 -14.81 -11.25
C LYS A 178 -21.37 -13.51 -11.99
N LYS A 179 -21.95 -12.50 -11.32
CA LYS A 179 -22.28 -11.21 -11.95
C LYS A 179 -21.04 -10.38 -12.19
N ARG A 180 -20.06 -10.47 -11.29
CA ARG A 180 -18.77 -9.77 -11.39
C ARG A 180 -17.65 -10.62 -12.00
N ASP A 181 -17.96 -11.85 -12.39
CA ASP A 181 -17.00 -12.83 -12.91
C ASP A 181 -15.84 -13.09 -11.93
N PHE A 182 -16.16 -13.12 -10.64
CA PHE A 182 -15.18 -13.40 -9.58
C PHE A 182 -15.16 -14.89 -9.24
N ARG A 183 -13.95 -15.46 -9.11
CA ARG A 183 -13.75 -16.78 -8.52
C ARG A 183 -13.84 -16.72 -6.99
N ASN A 184 -13.95 -17.89 -6.37
CA ASN A 184 -13.76 -18.01 -4.93
C ASN A 184 -12.27 -17.84 -4.61
N ARG A 185 -11.96 -16.89 -3.73
CA ARG A 185 -10.60 -16.56 -3.25
C ARG A 185 -10.55 -16.46 -1.72
N GLN A 186 -11.52 -17.08 -1.03
CA GLN A 186 -11.52 -17.12 0.43
C GLN A 186 -10.27 -17.82 0.97
N GLY A 187 -9.67 -17.27 2.02
CA GLY A 187 -8.44 -17.78 2.63
C GLY A 187 -7.16 -17.50 1.84
N GLU A 188 -7.26 -16.73 0.75
CA GLU A 188 -6.15 -16.31 -0.09
C GLU A 188 -5.97 -14.79 -0.04
N THR A 189 -4.71 -14.34 -0.06
CA THR A 189 -4.33 -12.93 -0.24
C THR A 189 -3.33 -12.84 -1.37
N LEU A 190 -3.57 -11.94 -2.33
CA LEU A 190 -2.62 -11.69 -3.41
C LEU A 190 -1.53 -10.72 -2.97
N PHE A 191 -0.27 -11.10 -3.18
CA PHE A 191 0.88 -10.22 -3.01
C PHE A 191 1.46 -9.86 -4.38
N ILE A 192 1.65 -8.55 -4.63
CA ILE A 192 2.32 -8.04 -5.83
C ILE A 192 3.48 -7.13 -5.41
N ASP A 193 4.67 -7.45 -5.90
CA ASP A 193 5.88 -6.65 -5.71
C ASP A 193 6.17 -5.83 -6.98
N ALA A 194 5.63 -4.61 -7.02
CA ALA A 194 5.84 -3.67 -8.12
C ALA A 194 7.03 -2.73 -7.89
N ARG A 195 7.87 -2.96 -6.86
CA ARG A 195 8.96 -2.04 -6.48
C ARG A 195 9.99 -1.78 -7.59
N LYS A 196 10.13 -2.73 -8.52
CA LYS A 196 11.04 -2.64 -9.68
C LYS A 196 10.43 -1.92 -10.88
N GLN A 197 9.11 -1.68 -10.89
CA GLN A 197 8.44 -1.03 -12.01
C GLN A 197 8.60 0.49 -11.99
N GLY A 198 8.14 1.12 -13.08
CA GLY A 198 8.15 2.57 -13.28
C GLY A 198 9.47 3.11 -13.83
N THR A 199 9.36 4.27 -14.47
CA THR A 199 10.44 4.96 -15.17
C THR A 199 10.80 6.25 -14.46
N MET A 200 12.10 6.55 -14.36
CA MET A 200 12.55 7.83 -13.82
C MET A 200 12.24 8.94 -14.81
N ILE A 201 11.41 9.90 -14.40
CA ILE A 201 11.09 11.11 -15.18
C ILE A 201 11.96 12.31 -14.75
N SER A 202 12.60 12.20 -13.58
CA SER A 202 13.64 13.11 -13.12
C SER A 202 14.63 12.36 -12.22
N ARG A 203 15.67 13.04 -11.71
CA ARG A 203 16.62 12.44 -10.75
C ARG A 203 15.96 11.98 -9.43
N THR A 204 14.82 12.56 -9.09
CA THR A 204 14.14 12.38 -7.80
C THR A 204 12.70 11.89 -7.94
N GLN A 205 12.22 11.66 -9.16
CA GLN A 205 10.85 11.29 -9.41
C GLN A 205 10.74 10.14 -10.39
N LYS A 206 9.96 9.16 -9.98
CA LYS A 206 9.53 8.02 -10.79
C LYS A 206 8.06 8.17 -11.14
N GLU A 207 7.68 7.68 -12.31
CA GLU A 207 6.29 7.55 -12.74
C GLU A 207 6.00 6.10 -13.14
N LEU A 208 4.79 5.62 -12.85
CA LEU A 208 4.28 4.37 -13.42
C LEU A 208 3.65 4.69 -14.78
N THR A 209 4.14 4.03 -15.82
CA THR A 209 3.57 4.15 -17.16
C THR A 209 2.17 3.52 -17.20
N GLN A 210 1.40 3.80 -18.26
CA GLN A 210 0.10 3.14 -18.44
C GLN A 210 0.25 1.62 -18.56
N ASP A 211 1.35 1.14 -19.15
CA ASP A 211 1.63 -0.29 -19.27
C ASP A 211 1.97 -0.93 -17.92
N ASP A 212 2.74 -0.25 -17.06
CA ASP A 212 3.00 -0.69 -15.68
C ASP A 212 1.68 -0.85 -14.90
N ILE A 213 0.84 0.19 -14.93
CA ILE A 213 -0.47 0.19 -14.25
C ILE A 213 -1.36 -0.92 -14.81
N ALA A 214 -1.41 -1.07 -16.14
CA ALA A 214 -2.22 -2.09 -16.78
C ALA A 214 -1.72 -3.50 -16.46
N ALA A 215 -0.41 -3.73 -16.38
CA ALA A 215 0.16 -5.02 -15.99
C ALA A 215 -0.21 -5.40 -14.54
N ILE A 216 -0.08 -4.45 -13.60
CA ILE A 216 -0.49 -4.65 -12.20
C ILE A 216 -1.99 -4.92 -12.10
N ALA A 217 -2.81 -4.12 -12.79
CA ALA A 217 -4.26 -4.27 -12.80
C ALA A 217 -4.70 -5.62 -13.40
N ARG A 218 -4.14 -6.01 -14.55
CA ARG A 218 -4.40 -7.32 -15.19
C ARG A 218 -4.06 -8.46 -14.25
N THR A 219 -2.93 -8.40 -13.56
CA THR A 219 -2.52 -9.43 -12.60
C THR A 219 -3.54 -9.60 -11.48
N TYR A 220 -4.00 -8.49 -10.90
CA TYR A 220 -5.03 -8.52 -9.86
C TYR A 220 -6.38 -9.03 -10.38
N HIS A 221 -6.83 -8.57 -11.55
CA HIS A 221 -8.10 -8.99 -12.14
C HIS A 221 -8.09 -10.47 -12.56
N ALA A 222 -7.00 -10.94 -13.19
CA ALA A 222 -6.80 -12.35 -13.51
C ALA A 222 -6.84 -13.21 -12.23
N TRP A 223 -6.21 -12.75 -11.14
CA TRP A 223 -6.28 -13.42 -9.85
C TRP A 223 -7.69 -13.43 -9.28
N ARG A 224 -8.48 -12.37 -9.45
CA ARG A 224 -9.91 -12.36 -9.08
C ARG A 224 -10.78 -13.26 -9.95
N GLY A 225 -10.29 -13.70 -11.10
CA GLY A 225 -10.97 -14.62 -12.02
C GLY A 225 -11.70 -13.93 -13.18
N GLU A 226 -11.47 -12.64 -13.42
CA GLU A 226 -12.11 -11.91 -14.52
C GLU A 226 -11.60 -12.43 -15.87
N LYS A 227 -12.48 -13.00 -16.69
CA LYS A 227 -12.11 -13.68 -17.95
C LYS A 227 -11.35 -12.80 -18.94
N LYS A 228 -11.63 -11.50 -18.94
CA LYS A 228 -11.00 -10.53 -19.86
C LYS A 228 -9.49 -10.38 -19.60
N ASP A 229 -9.01 -10.70 -18.40
CA ASP A 229 -7.62 -10.49 -17.98
C ASP A 229 -6.80 -11.80 -17.99
N GLY A 230 -7.40 -12.92 -18.43
CA GLY A 230 -6.73 -14.20 -18.60
C GLY A 230 -6.66 -15.05 -17.32
N LYS A 231 -5.82 -16.09 -17.35
CA LYS A 231 -5.64 -17.02 -16.22
C LYS A 231 -4.46 -16.56 -15.36
N TYR A 232 -4.68 -16.48 -14.06
CA TYR A 232 -3.63 -16.18 -13.08
C TYR A 232 -2.64 -17.33 -12.89
N THR A 233 -1.37 -16.97 -12.72
CA THR A 233 -0.28 -17.85 -12.28
C THR A 233 0.67 -17.05 -11.38
N ASP A 234 1.17 -17.68 -10.32
CA ASP A 234 2.25 -17.09 -9.51
C ASP A 234 3.50 -16.84 -10.36
N GLN A 235 4.20 -15.73 -10.10
CA GLN A 235 5.41 -15.33 -10.82
C GLN A 235 6.50 -14.96 -9.81
N PRO A 236 7.61 -15.73 -9.74
CA PRO A 236 8.73 -15.44 -8.85
C PRO A 236 9.23 -14.00 -8.99
N GLY A 237 9.41 -13.32 -7.87
CA GLY A 237 9.84 -11.93 -7.79
C GLY A 237 8.80 -10.89 -8.19
N TYR A 238 7.58 -11.28 -8.58
CA TYR A 238 6.52 -10.35 -9.00
C TYR A 238 5.19 -10.54 -8.26
N CYS A 239 4.57 -11.73 -8.31
CA CYS A 239 3.28 -11.93 -7.67
C CYS A 239 3.09 -13.34 -7.12
N LYS A 240 2.37 -13.47 -6.01
CA LYS A 240 2.01 -14.76 -5.41
C LYS A 240 0.69 -14.68 -4.67
N SER A 241 -0.18 -15.66 -4.87
CA SER A 241 -1.37 -15.89 -4.04
C SER A 241 -1.00 -16.73 -2.83
N ALA A 242 -0.94 -16.13 -1.63
CA ALA A 242 -0.58 -16.86 -0.42
C ALA A 242 -1.81 -17.22 0.41
N THR A 243 -1.76 -18.39 1.03
CA THR A 243 -2.78 -18.89 1.95
C THR A 243 -2.64 -18.25 3.34
N LEU A 244 -3.72 -18.27 4.13
CA LEU A 244 -3.68 -17.87 5.55
C LEU A 244 -2.55 -18.57 6.32
N ALA A 245 -2.32 -19.87 6.08
CA ALA A 245 -1.29 -20.65 6.75
C ALA A 245 0.13 -20.16 6.40
N GLU A 246 0.37 -19.73 5.16
CA GLU A 246 1.65 -19.11 4.77
C GLU A 246 1.84 -17.75 5.44
N ILE A 247 0.78 -16.94 5.51
CA ILE A 247 0.83 -15.63 6.17
C ILE A 247 1.11 -15.78 7.68
N GLN A 248 0.53 -16.80 8.31
CA GLN A 248 0.79 -17.16 9.72
C GLN A 248 2.26 -17.50 9.97
N LYS A 249 2.89 -18.27 9.07
CA LYS A 249 4.34 -18.58 9.16
C LYS A 249 5.24 -17.35 9.06
N HIS A 250 4.72 -16.23 8.56
CA HIS A 250 5.42 -14.96 8.46
C HIS A 250 4.95 -13.94 9.50
N ASP A 251 4.37 -14.40 10.63
CA ASP A 251 3.92 -13.55 11.74
C ASP A 251 2.96 -12.44 11.28
N TYR A 252 2.08 -12.76 10.32
CA TYR A 252 1.14 -11.84 9.71
C TYR A 252 1.78 -10.61 9.07
N VAL A 253 3.08 -10.66 8.72
CA VAL A 253 3.74 -9.58 7.97
C VAL A 253 3.28 -9.65 6.50
N LEU A 254 2.71 -8.56 6.00
CA LEU A 254 2.07 -8.49 4.70
C LEU A 254 2.95 -7.89 3.60
N THR A 255 4.27 -7.85 3.80
CA THR A 255 5.20 -7.31 2.80
C THR A 255 5.33 -8.27 1.60
N PRO A 256 4.94 -7.87 0.37
CA PRO A 256 4.93 -8.76 -0.79
C PRO A 256 6.25 -9.50 -1.06
N GLY A 257 7.39 -8.84 -0.84
CA GLY A 257 8.72 -9.43 -1.03
C GLY A 257 9.00 -10.70 -0.21
N ARG A 258 8.23 -10.98 0.86
CA ARG A 258 8.34 -12.24 1.63
C ARG A 258 7.68 -13.42 0.94
N TYR A 259 6.71 -13.16 0.06
CA TYR A 259 5.87 -14.18 -0.56
C TYR A 259 6.30 -14.47 -1.99
N VAL A 260 6.60 -13.43 -2.76
CA VAL A 260 6.90 -13.57 -4.19
C VAL A 260 8.27 -14.21 -4.46
N GLY A 261 9.13 -14.32 -3.45
CA GLY A 261 10.48 -14.85 -3.61
C GLY A 261 11.41 -13.92 -4.39
N ALA A 262 12.58 -14.43 -4.77
CA ALA A 262 13.43 -13.77 -5.74
C ALA A 262 12.92 -14.07 -7.16
N ALA A 263 13.09 -13.13 -8.09
CA ALA A 263 13.03 -13.49 -9.50
C ALA A 263 14.15 -14.50 -9.75
N ASP A 264 13.91 -15.48 -10.63
CA ASP A 264 14.99 -16.31 -11.14
C ASP A 264 16.06 -15.36 -11.70
N LEU A 265 17.24 -15.37 -11.07
CA LEU A 265 18.41 -14.75 -11.67
C LEU A 265 18.64 -15.49 -12.98
N GLU A 266 18.81 -14.77 -14.09
CA GLU A 266 19.47 -15.38 -15.25
C GLU A 266 20.77 -15.98 -14.72
N ASP A 267 20.88 -17.30 -14.81
CA ASP A 267 22.10 -18.02 -14.48
C ASP A 267 23.18 -17.44 -15.40
N ASP A 268 24.12 -16.69 -14.82
CA ASP A 268 25.24 -16.12 -15.54
C ASP A 268 26.23 -17.22 -15.97
N GLY A 269 25.91 -18.49 -15.68
CA GLY A 269 26.71 -19.67 -15.95
C GLY A 269 27.89 -19.80 -14.99
N ILE A 270 27.97 -18.93 -13.98
CA ILE A 270 29.08 -18.90 -13.03
C ILE A 270 28.67 -19.67 -11.77
N PRO A 271 29.35 -20.78 -11.43
CA PRO A 271 29.08 -21.50 -10.21
C PRO A 271 29.16 -20.59 -8.99
N PHE A 272 28.24 -20.78 -8.04
CA PHE A 272 28.16 -19.99 -6.81
C PHE A 272 29.52 -19.88 -6.08
N GLU A 273 30.25 -20.99 -5.99
CA GLU A 273 31.57 -21.04 -5.35
C GLU A 273 32.59 -20.12 -6.03
N THR A 274 32.59 -20.06 -7.36
CA THR A 274 33.46 -19.17 -8.14
C THR A 274 33.11 -17.72 -7.86
N LYS A 275 31.81 -17.38 -7.91
CA LYS A 275 31.32 -16.01 -7.68
C LYS A 275 31.57 -15.53 -6.25
N MET A 276 31.35 -16.40 -5.26
CA MET A 276 31.61 -16.11 -3.86
C MET A 276 33.10 -15.87 -3.59
N THR A 277 33.97 -16.65 -4.24
CA THR A 277 35.42 -16.49 -4.14
C THR A 277 35.87 -15.13 -4.70
N GLU A 278 35.42 -14.78 -5.91
CA GLU A 278 35.76 -13.51 -6.56
C GLU A 278 35.23 -12.30 -5.77
N LEU A 279 33.97 -12.34 -5.32
CA LEU A 279 33.38 -11.27 -4.53
C LEU A 279 34.08 -11.11 -3.18
N SER A 280 34.44 -12.21 -2.52
CA SER A 280 35.17 -12.17 -1.25
C SER A 280 36.58 -11.59 -1.43
N GLN A 281 37.30 -11.98 -2.50
CA GLN A 281 38.60 -11.37 -2.82
C GLN A 281 38.49 -9.87 -3.09
N THR A 282 37.49 -9.46 -3.87
CA THR A 282 37.22 -8.04 -4.15
C THR A 282 36.94 -7.27 -2.86
N LEU A 283 36.10 -7.82 -1.98
CA LEU A 283 35.78 -7.23 -0.68
C LEU A 283 37.05 -7.07 0.17
N TYR A 284 37.90 -8.10 0.26
CA TYR A 284 39.15 -8.01 1.03
C TYR A 284 40.12 -6.97 0.46
N GLN A 285 40.22 -6.83 -0.87
CA GLN A 285 41.01 -5.77 -1.49
C GLN A 285 40.48 -4.39 -1.12
N GLN A 286 39.16 -4.18 -1.22
CA GLN A 286 38.52 -2.92 -0.85
C GLN A 286 38.69 -2.59 0.63
N MET A 287 38.62 -3.58 1.52
CA MET A 287 38.89 -3.40 2.95
C MET A 287 40.35 -2.98 3.22
N ALA A 288 41.31 -3.59 2.52
CA ALA A 288 42.72 -3.24 2.65
C ALA A 288 43.00 -1.81 2.14
N GLU A 289 42.36 -1.42 1.03
CA GLU A 289 42.45 -0.07 0.49
C GLU A 289 41.81 0.96 1.43
N SER A 290 40.64 0.65 1.99
CA SER A 290 39.99 1.49 3.01
C SER A 290 40.90 1.72 4.22
N ALA A 291 41.53 0.66 4.76
CA ALA A 291 42.43 0.79 5.88
C ALA A 291 43.68 1.65 5.56
N LYS A 292 44.16 1.61 4.32
CA LYS A 292 45.25 2.49 3.85
C LYS A 292 44.79 3.94 3.78
N LEU A 293 43.61 4.19 3.20
CA LEU A 293 43.03 5.53 3.10
C LEU A 293 42.74 6.12 4.49
N ASP A 294 42.23 5.33 5.43
CA ASP A 294 42.00 5.75 6.82
C ASP A 294 43.29 6.22 7.49
N LYS A 295 44.42 5.52 7.26
CA LYS A 295 45.74 5.95 7.76
C LYS A 295 46.17 7.29 7.16
N VAL A 296 45.95 7.49 5.85
CA VAL A 296 46.28 8.75 5.18
C VAL A 296 45.42 9.89 5.72
N ILE A 297 44.12 9.66 5.90
CA ILE A 297 43.18 10.65 6.47
C ILE A 297 43.62 11.05 7.87
N ARG A 298 43.95 10.08 8.74
CA ARG A 298 44.44 10.36 10.10
C ARG A 298 45.72 11.20 10.08
N LYS A 299 46.69 10.84 9.25
CA LYS A 299 47.93 11.59 9.10
C LYS A 299 47.68 13.03 8.62
N ASN A 300 46.73 13.23 7.71
CA ASN A 300 46.36 14.56 7.23
C ASN A 300 45.66 15.38 8.33
N LEU A 301 44.80 14.75 9.14
CA LEU A 301 44.15 15.42 10.27
C LEU A 301 45.16 15.82 11.36
N GLU A 302 46.16 14.98 11.65
CA GLU A 302 47.29 15.33 12.51
C GLU A 302 48.04 16.56 11.97
N GLY A 303 48.36 16.59 10.68
CA GLY A 303 49.03 17.73 10.03
C GLY A 303 48.22 19.03 10.03
N LEU A 304 46.90 18.95 10.17
CA LEU A 304 45.99 20.10 10.27
C LEU A 304 45.66 20.50 11.72
N GLY A 305 46.20 19.78 12.73
CA GLY A 305 45.97 20.08 14.15
C GLY A 305 44.68 19.51 14.75
N TYR A 306 43.99 18.61 14.04
CA TYR A 306 42.73 17.98 14.45
C TYR A 306 42.85 16.46 14.61
N GLY A 307 44.07 15.92 14.60
CA GLY A 307 44.34 14.49 14.76
C GLY A 307 43.99 13.97 16.15
N LYS A 308 43.63 12.70 16.23
CA LYS A 308 43.32 11.97 17.47
C LYS A 308 44.19 10.73 17.58
#